data_AF-A0AAF0JNW3-F1
#
_entry.id   AF-A0AAF0JNW3-F1
#
_cell.length_a   1.000
_cell.length_b   1.000
_cell.length_c   1.000
_cell.angle_alpha   90.00
_cell.angle_beta   90.00
_cell.angle_gamma   90.00
#
_symmetry.space_group_name_H-M   'P 1'
#
loop_
_entity.id
_entity.type
_entity.pdbx_description
1 polymer ?
#
loop_
_entity_poly.entity_id
_entity_poly.type
_entity_poly.pdbx_seq_one_letter_code
_entity_poly.pdbx_strand_id
1 'polypeptide(L)'
;MAEESILNTTKTTIIQTPSPKDIGYFIADIISIASVYKDLVVDDKGKEEAIRYITAAFDKWLELVSPIEYIPGLVEKLDKIIKHPFWDIIPELTEDLFERILIESVVFKEELFKNNEPIILEALAETIQAHAIILLEKLSGDAKAAEEIVLETINTPADPSETIRKAITIIAVALTLSLNKK
;
A
#
# COMPACT_ATOMS: atom_id res chain seq x y z
N MET A 1 -9.33 -53.55 22.74
CA MET A 1 -10.20 -52.44 22.29
C MET A 1 -9.47 -51.17 22.62
N ALA A 2 -8.74 -50.65 21.63
CA ALA A 2 -7.98 -49.41 21.73
C ALA A 2 -8.72 -48.38 20.89
N GLU A 3 -9.17 -47.29 21.51
CA GLU A 3 -9.67 -46.12 20.81
C GLU A 3 -8.47 -45.27 20.38
N GLU A 4 -8.18 -45.29 19.08
CA GLU A 4 -7.26 -44.35 18.45
C GLU A 4 -7.94 -42.97 18.36
N SER A 5 -7.56 -42.08 19.26
CA SER A 5 -7.82 -40.64 19.13
C SER A 5 -6.85 -40.05 18.10
N ILE A 6 -7.32 -39.89 16.86
CA ILE A 6 -6.61 -39.14 15.82
C ILE A 6 -6.72 -37.65 16.13
N LEU A 7 -5.73 -37.11 16.86
CA LEU A 7 -5.55 -35.66 16.99
C LEU A 7 -4.84 -35.17 15.73
N ASN A 8 -5.64 -34.66 14.79
CA ASN A 8 -5.16 -33.98 13.59
C ASN A 8 -4.56 -32.63 14.02
N THR A 9 -3.25 -32.57 14.23
CA THR A 9 -2.55 -31.31 14.50
C THR A 9 -2.51 -30.47 13.23
N THR A 10 -3.44 -29.52 13.13
CA THR A 10 -3.38 -28.41 12.20
C THR A 10 -2.04 -27.70 12.40
N LYS A 11 -1.16 -27.74 11.40
CA LYS A 11 0.01 -26.86 11.34
C LYS A 11 -0.52 -25.43 11.23
N THR A 12 -0.69 -24.77 12.37
CA THR A 12 -0.81 -23.32 12.41
C THR A 12 0.51 -22.77 11.91
N THR A 13 0.57 -22.38 10.64
CA THR A 13 1.65 -21.53 10.14
C THR A 13 1.51 -20.22 10.90
N ILE A 14 2.29 -20.08 11.97
CA ILE A 14 2.47 -18.82 12.66
C ILE A 14 3.08 -17.91 11.60
N ILE A 15 2.28 -16.99 11.04
CA ILE A 15 2.79 -15.90 10.21
C ILE A 15 3.72 -15.14 11.16
N GLN A 16 5.02 -15.34 10.99
CA GLN A 16 6.00 -14.59 11.76
C GLN A 16 5.81 -13.14 11.38
N THR A 17 5.42 -12.30 12.34
CA THR A 17 5.37 -10.86 12.15
C THR A 17 6.77 -10.42 11.68
N PRO A 18 6.90 -9.82 10.48
CA PRO A 18 8.19 -9.39 9.97
C PRO A 18 8.83 -8.45 10.99
N SER A 19 10.13 -8.59 11.23
CA SER A 19 10.81 -7.67 12.12
C SER A 19 10.83 -6.26 11.48
N PRO A 20 10.93 -5.17 12.25
CA PRO A 20 11.04 -3.82 11.70
C PRO A 20 12.18 -3.66 10.68
N LYS A 21 13.22 -4.50 10.77
CA LYS A 21 14.31 -4.56 9.79
C LYS A 21 13.83 -5.12 8.45
N ASP A 22 12.97 -6.13 8.47
CA ASP A 22 12.43 -6.77 7.26
C ASP A 22 11.51 -5.82 6.50
N ILE A 23 10.73 -5.00 7.20
CA ILE A 23 9.87 -3.96 6.62
C ILE A 23 10.71 -2.96 5.79
N GLY A 24 11.82 -2.49 6.38
CA GLY A 24 12.73 -1.56 5.71
C GLY A 24 13.36 -2.14 4.44
N TYR A 25 13.70 -3.44 4.44
CA TYR A 25 14.32 -4.08 3.27
C TYR A 25 13.36 -4.15 2.07
N PHE A 26 12.10 -4.56 2.26
CA PHE A 26 11.16 -4.66 1.14
C PHE A 26 10.81 -3.30 0.56
N ILE A 27 10.64 -2.28 1.41
CA ILE A 27 10.37 -0.91 0.95
C ILE A 27 11.58 -0.36 0.19
N ALA A 28 12.80 -0.59 0.68
CA ALA A 28 14.02 -0.22 -0.02
C ALA A 28 14.17 -0.91 -1.37
N ASP A 29 13.77 -2.19 -1.48
CA ASP A 29 13.76 -2.93 -2.75
C ASP A 29 12.75 -2.30 -3.73
N ILE A 30 11.53 -1.97 -3.30
CA ILE A 30 10.53 -1.31 -4.14
C ILE A 30 11.09 0.01 -4.68
N ILE A 31 11.64 0.87 -3.82
CA ILE A 31 12.18 2.18 -4.22
C ILE A 31 13.34 2.01 -5.18
N SER A 32 14.30 1.16 -4.83
CA SER A 32 15.50 0.93 -5.65
C SER A 32 15.13 0.47 -7.06
N ILE A 33 14.22 -0.49 -7.19
CA ILE A 33 13.78 -1.00 -8.50
C ILE A 33 12.98 0.07 -9.25
N ALA A 34 12.10 0.80 -8.56
CA ALA A 34 11.27 1.84 -9.17
C ALA A 34 12.11 2.99 -9.74
N SER A 35 13.10 3.46 -8.97
CA SER A 35 13.97 4.57 -9.35
C SER A 35 14.85 4.28 -10.55
N VAL A 36 15.36 3.05 -10.66
CA VAL A 36 16.21 2.62 -11.78
C VAL A 36 15.44 1.86 -12.85
N TYR A 37 14.10 1.83 -12.79
CA TYR A 37 13.29 1.01 -13.68
C TYR A 37 13.60 1.26 -15.16
N LYS A 38 13.70 2.52 -15.57
CA LYS A 38 14.00 2.90 -16.97
C LYS A 38 15.39 2.44 -17.44
N ASP A 39 16.33 2.28 -16.51
CA ASP A 39 17.68 1.80 -16.80
C ASP A 39 17.75 0.27 -16.86
N LEU A 40 16.86 -0.43 -16.14
CA LEU A 40 16.75 -1.90 -16.16
C LEU A 40 16.02 -2.41 -17.41
N VAL A 41 15.12 -1.62 -17.99
CA VAL A 41 14.27 -2.01 -19.13
C VAL A 41 14.95 -1.68 -20.47
N VAL A 42 16.13 -2.26 -20.69
CA VAL A 42 16.87 -2.13 -21.96
C VAL A 42 16.31 -3.06 -23.04
N ASP A 43 15.73 -4.20 -22.64
CA ASP A 43 15.06 -5.16 -23.50
C ASP A 43 13.80 -5.75 -22.82
N ASP A 44 13.04 -6.58 -23.56
CA ASP A 44 11.82 -7.21 -23.05
C ASP A 44 12.08 -8.13 -21.85
N LYS A 45 13.28 -8.73 -21.76
CA LYS A 45 13.64 -9.61 -20.66
C LYS A 45 13.93 -8.81 -19.38
N GLY A 46 14.67 -7.71 -19.50
CA GLY A 46 14.92 -6.77 -18.42
C GLY A 46 13.62 -6.17 -17.88
N LYS A 47 12.67 -5.86 -18.78
CA LYS A 47 11.29 -5.50 -18.40
C LYS A 47 10.61 -6.55 -17.56
N GLU A 48 10.60 -7.79 -18.02
CA GLU A 48 9.97 -8.89 -17.30
C GLU A 48 10.61 -9.13 -15.93
N GLU A 49 11.94 -9.10 -15.85
CA GLU A 49 12.68 -9.25 -14.59
C GLU A 49 12.40 -8.10 -13.62
N ALA A 50 12.43 -6.84 -14.07
CA ALA A 50 12.13 -5.68 -13.24
C ALA A 50 10.70 -5.74 -12.67
N ILE A 51 9.71 -6.05 -13.52
CA ILE A 51 8.32 -6.24 -13.09
C ILE A 51 8.19 -7.39 -12.10
N ARG A 52 8.88 -8.51 -12.32
CA ARG A 52 8.87 -9.65 -11.40
C ARG A 52 9.41 -9.27 -10.02
N TYR A 53 10.56 -8.59 -9.96
CA TYR A 53 11.18 -8.21 -8.69
C TYR A 53 10.36 -7.17 -7.95
N ILE A 54 9.87 -6.15 -8.64
CA ILE A 54 9.07 -5.09 -8.00
C ILE A 54 7.73 -5.64 -7.51
N THR A 55 7.11 -6.57 -8.24
CA THR A 55 5.88 -7.24 -7.81
C THR A 55 6.13 -8.09 -6.57
N ALA A 56 7.23 -8.85 -6.53
CA ALA A 56 7.56 -9.66 -5.36
C ALA A 56 7.81 -8.82 -4.09
N ALA A 57 8.50 -7.68 -4.23
CA ALA A 57 8.71 -6.75 -3.12
C ALA A 57 7.39 -6.06 -2.70
N PHE A 58 6.55 -5.71 -3.67
CA PHE A 58 5.25 -5.10 -3.44
C PHE A 58 4.26 -6.08 -2.77
N ASP A 59 4.26 -7.35 -3.13
CA ASP A 59 3.47 -8.40 -2.46
C ASP A 59 3.85 -8.51 -0.98
N LYS A 60 5.14 -8.37 -0.66
CA LYS A 60 5.61 -8.35 0.74
C LYS A 60 5.15 -7.12 1.49
N TRP A 61 5.13 -5.96 0.84
CA TRP A 61 4.52 -4.78 1.44
C TRP A 61 2.99 -4.94 1.62
N LEU A 62 2.28 -5.54 0.66
CA LEU A 62 0.85 -5.84 0.77
C LEU A 62 0.54 -6.78 1.93
N GLU A 63 1.39 -7.79 2.18
CA GLU A 63 1.29 -8.66 3.36
C GLU A 63 1.32 -7.85 4.68
N LEU A 64 2.14 -6.80 4.74
CA LEU A 64 2.27 -5.93 5.93
C LEU A 64 1.05 -5.04 6.15
N VAL A 65 0.47 -4.50 5.08
CA VAL A 65 -0.74 -3.66 5.17
C VAL A 65 -2.04 -4.49 5.22
N SER A 66 -1.98 -5.81 5.00
CA SER A 66 -3.15 -6.71 5.06
C SER A 66 -3.64 -7.07 6.48
N PRO A 67 -4.96 -7.15 6.74
CA PRO A 67 -6.04 -7.09 5.75
C PRO A 67 -6.35 -5.66 5.33
N ILE A 68 -6.55 -5.46 4.02
CA ILE A 68 -7.12 -4.23 3.46
C ILE A 68 -8.65 -4.30 3.51
N GLU A 69 -9.31 -3.16 3.63
CA GLU A 69 -10.76 -3.08 3.71
C GLU A 69 -11.39 -3.23 2.31
N TYR A 70 -12.54 -3.90 2.21
CA TYR A 70 -13.29 -3.87 0.97
C TYR A 70 -14.15 -2.60 0.90
N ILE A 71 -13.89 -1.76 -0.09
CA ILE A 71 -14.64 -0.53 -0.32
C ILE A 71 -15.41 -0.67 -1.66
N PRO A 72 -16.75 -0.71 -1.63
CA PRO A 72 -17.56 -0.87 -2.84
C PRO A 72 -17.27 0.21 -3.89
N GLY A 73 -16.99 -0.21 -5.13
CA GLY A 73 -16.76 0.69 -6.25
C GLY A 73 -15.37 1.36 -6.29
N LEU A 74 -14.50 1.09 -5.31
CA LEU A 74 -13.19 1.75 -5.22
C LEU A 74 -12.29 1.38 -6.40
N VAL A 75 -12.22 0.09 -6.74
CA VAL A 75 -11.37 -0.39 -7.84
C VAL A 75 -11.76 0.27 -9.16
N GLU A 76 -13.06 0.36 -9.44
CA GLU A 76 -13.60 0.97 -10.67
C GLU A 76 -13.38 2.49 -10.70
N LYS A 77 -13.44 3.17 -9.54
CA LYS A 77 -13.12 4.60 -9.44
C LYS A 77 -11.64 4.85 -9.70
N LEU A 78 -10.76 4.09 -9.06
CA LEU A 78 -9.31 4.26 -9.16
C LEU A 78 -8.80 3.87 -10.55
N ASP A 79 -9.25 2.76 -11.14
CA ASP A 79 -8.79 2.30 -12.46
C ASP A 79 -9.08 3.32 -13.57
N LYS A 80 -10.19 4.06 -13.45
CA LYS A 80 -10.58 5.14 -14.37
C LYS A 80 -9.64 6.35 -14.33
N ILE A 81 -9.08 6.66 -13.17
CA ILE A 81 -8.27 7.87 -13.00
C ILE A 81 -6.76 7.60 -13.02
N ILE A 82 -6.31 6.42 -12.63
CA ILE A 82 -4.89 6.05 -12.62
C ILE A 82 -4.42 5.90 -14.07
N LYS A 83 -3.45 6.74 -14.45
CA LYS A 83 -2.90 6.79 -15.80
C LYS A 83 -1.45 6.31 -15.86
N HIS A 84 -0.70 6.50 -14.79
CA HIS A 84 0.73 6.25 -14.77
C HIS A 84 1.06 5.05 -13.87
N PRO A 85 2.04 4.23 -14.26
CA PRO A 85 2.64 3.29 -13.32
C PRO A 85 3.44 4.05 -12.27
N PHE A 86 3.54 3.52 -11.06
CA PHE A 86 4.12 4.30 -9.95
C PHE A 86 5.62 4.60 -10.14
N TRP A 87 6.37 3.76 -10.86
CA TRP A 87 7.79 4.03 -11.15
C TRP A 87 7.99 5.25 -12.04
N ASP A 88 6.99 5.68 -12.80
CA ASP A 88 7.08 6.89 -13.62
C ASP A 88 6.89 8.18 -12.82
N ILE A 89 6.26 8.10 -11.64
CA ILE A 89 5.97 9.28 -10.80
C ILE A 89 7.04 9.54 -9.74
N ILE A 90 7.99 8.61 -9.54
CA ILE A 90 9.06 8.76 -8.53
C ILE A 90 9.85 10.07 -8.68
N PRO A 91 10.22 10.54 -9.89
CA PRO A 91 10.94 11.81 -10.02
C PRO A 91 10.13 13.03 -9.54
N GLU A 92 8.80 12.98 -9.66
CA GLU A 92 7.90 14.07 -9.24
C GLU A 92 7.50 13.96 -7.77
N LEU A 93 7.28 12.74 -7.29
CA LEU A 93 6.89 12.46 -5.91
C LEU A 93 8.10 12.54 -4.96
N THR A 94 9.31 12.27 -5.46
CA THR A 94 10.55 11.98 -4.74
C THR A 94 10.59 10.60 -4.08
N GLU A 95 11.78 10.00 -4.02
CA GLU A 95 12.00 8.72 -3.35
C GLU A 95 11.62 8.77 -1.87
N ASP A 96 12.08 9.81 -1.16
CA ASP A 96 11.82 10.01 0.27
C ASP A 96 10.33 10.05 0.62
N LEU A 97 9.53 10.76 -0.19
CA LEU A 97 8.08 10.85 0.05
C LEU A 97 7.39 9.53 -0.29
N PHE A 98 7.80 8.85 -1.37
CA PHE A 98 7.25 7.54 -1.70
C PHE A 98 7.56 6.51 -0.62
N GLU A 99 8.80 6.48 -0.13
CA GLU A 99 9.22 5.67 1.01
C GLU A 99 8.36 5.94 2.23
N ARG A 100 8.19 7.23 2.57
CA ARG A 100 7.39 7.67 3.71
C ARG A 100 5.95 7.19 3.61
N ILE A 101 5.34 7.27 2.43
CA ILE A 101 3.97 6.76 2.19
C ILE A 101 3.90 5.26 2.49
N LEU A 102 4.87 4.47 1.99
CA LEU A 102 4.89 3.02 2.20
C LEU A 102 5.12 2.65 3.67
N ILE A 103 6.07 3.30 4.35
CA ILE A 103 6.39 3.08 5.77
C ILE A 103 5.21 3.48 6.65
N GLU A 104 4.69 4.70 6.50
CA GLU A 104 3.62 5.21 7.35
C GLU A 104 2.32 4.42 7.16
N SER A 105 2.06 3.86 5.96
CA SER A 105 0.94 2.92 5.75
C SER A 105 1.04 1.68 6.65
N VAL A 106 2.25 1.16 6.87
CA VAL A 106 2.48 0.01 7.76
C VAL A 106 2.41 0.45 9.22
N VAL A 107 3.15 1.49 9.60
CA VAL A 107 3.23 1.97 10.98
C VAL A 107 1.86 2.40 11.49
N PHE A 108 1.12 3.21 10.74
CA PHE A 108 -0.16 3.76 11.22
C PHE A 108 -1.22 2.68 11.34
N LYS A 109 -1.14 1.61 10.53
CA LYS A 109 -1.97 0.43 10.71
C LYS A 109 -1.67 -0.27 12.03
N GLU A 110 -0.40 -0.44 12.38
CA GLU A 110 -0.02 -1.04 13.66
C GLU A 110 -0.48 -0.19 14.86
N GLU A 111 -0.45 1.13 14.70
CA GLU A 111 -0.96 2.07 15.71
C GLU A 111 -2.46 1.93 15.97
N LEU A 112 -3.26 1.40 15.02
CA LEU A 112 -4.70 1.13 15.25
C LEU A 112 -4.95 0.05 16.32
N PHE A 113 -3.98 -0.83 16.56
CA PHE A 113 -4.09 -1.89 17.56
C PHE A 113 -3.51 -1.49 18.92
N LYS A 114 -2.88 -0.31 18.99
CA LYS A 114 -2.39 0.28 20.22
C LYS A 114 -3.52 1.17 20.76
N ASN A 115 -3.79 1.10 22.06
CA ASN A 115 -4.81 1.93 22.72
C ASN A 115 -4.35 3.40 22.78
N ASN A 116 -4.27 4.04 21.61
CA ASN A 116 -3.78 5.38 21.42
C ASN A 116 -4.82 6.42 21.81
N GLU A 117 -4.34 7.60 22.20
CA GLU A 117 -5.20 8.74 22.47
C GLU A 117 -5.90 9.21 21.18
N PRO A 118 -7.17 9.65 21.23
CA PRO A 118 -7.92 10.08 20.04
C PRO A 118 -7.20 11.14 19.20
N ILE A 119 -6.54 12.10 19.85
CA ILE A 119 -5.78 13.18 19.18
C ILE A 119 -4.64 12.64 18.32
N ILE A 120 -4.02 11.53 18.74
CA ILE A 120 -2.95 10.88 17.97
C ILE A 120 -3.56 10.25 16.73
N LEU A 121 -4.67 9.51 16.89
CA LEU A 121 -5.35 8.87 15.77
C LEU A 121 -5.87 9.89 14.75
N GLU A 122 -6.35 11.05 15.19
CA GLU A 122 -6.74 12.17 14.32
C GLU A 122 -5.55 12.67 13.48
N ALA A 123 -4.41 12.94 14.11
CA ALA A 123 -3.21 13.39 13.39
C ALA A 123 -2.69 12.34 12.39
N LEU A 124 -2.73 11.06 12.76
CA LEU A 124 -2.35 9.96 11.87
C LEU A 124 -3.33 9.85 10.68
N ALA A 125 -4.63 9.98 10.93
CA ALA A 125 -5.68 9.95 9.92
C ALA A 125 -5.52 11.08 8.90
N GLU A 126 -5.30 12.32 9.36
CA GLU A 126 -5.04 13.47 8.48
C GLU A 126 -3.79 13.26 7.63
N THR A 127 -2.71 12.76 8.23
CA THR A 127 -1.44 12.53 7.55
C THR A 127 -1.57 11.48 6.45
N ILE A 128 -2.16 10.32 6.73
CA ILE A 128 -2.28 9.25 5.74
C ILE A 128 -3.32 9.58 4.66
N GLN A 129 -4.35 10.36 4.99
CA GLN A 129 -5.27 10.91 4.01
C GLN A 129 -4.55 11.85 3.03
N ALA A 130 -3.72 12.76 3.53
CA ALA A 130 -2.90 13.64 2.68
C ALA A 130 -1.96 12.82 1.77
N HIS A 131 -1.35 11.77 2.31
CA HIS A 131 -0.54 10.83 1.54
C HIS A 131 -1.32 10.14 0.42
N ALA A 132 -2.53 9.68 0.69
CA ALA A 132 -3.40 9.07 -0.33
C ALA A 132 -3.74 10.08 -1.45
N ILE A 133 -4.05 11.33 -1.10
CA ILE A 133 -4.33 12.39 -2.09
C ILE A 133 -3.11 12.67 -2.96
N ILE A 134 -1.95 12.92 -2.34
CA ILE A 134 -0.71 13.25 -3.05
C ILE A 134 -0.31 12.11 -4.00
N LEU A 135 -0.33 10.87 -3.52
CA LEU A 135 -0.03 9.71 -4.35
C LEU A 135 -0.98 9.63 -5.55
N LEU A 136 -2.28 9.76 -5.30
CA LEU A 136 -3.30 9.59 -6.31
C LEU A 136 -3.31 10.74 -7.32
N GLU A 137 -2.98 11.96 -6.89
CA GLU A 137 -2.72 13.10 -7.78
C GLU A 137 -1.61 12.73 -8.78
N LYS A 138 -0.47 12.23 -8.30
CA LYS A 138 0.65 11.87 -9.17
C LYS A 138 0.32 10.72 -10.11
N LEU A 139 -0.35 9.68 -9.61
CA LEU A 139 -0.76 8.54 -10.45
C LEU A 139 -1.80 8.91 -11.52
N SER A 140 -2.63 9.92 -11.27
CA SER A 140 -3.72 10.32 -12.18
C SER A 140 -3.39 11.52 -13.08
N GLY A 141 -2.43 12.35 -12.68
CA GLY A 141 -2.19 13.68 -13.25
C GLY A 141 -3.39 14.62 -13.09
N ASP A 142 -4.30 14.36 -12.14
CA ASP A 142 -5.50 15.15 -11.89
C ASP A 142 -5.76 15.29 -10.38
N ALA A 143 -5.24 16.39 -9.81
CA ALA A 143 -5.37 16.69 -8.38
C ALA A 143 -6.82 16.74 -7.91
N LYS A 144 -7.72 17.29 -8.73
CA LYS A 144 -9.13 17.44 -8.36
C LYS A 144 -9.82 16.09 -8.28
N ALA A 145 -9.62 15.24 -9.30
CA ALA A 145 -10.21 13.90 -9.30
C ALA A 145 -9.65 13.02 -8.16
N ALA A 146 -8.36 13.16 -7.86
CA ALA A 146 -7.72 12.46 -6.75
C ALA A 146 -8.32 12.85 -5.39
N GLU A 147 -8.42 14.16 -5.12
CA GLU A 147 -9.02 14.67 -3.89
C GLU A 147 -10.48 14.23 -3.75
N GLU A 148 -11.29 14.36 -4.81
CA GLU A 148 -12.70 13.97 -4.82
C GLU A 148 -12.88 12.48 -4.45
N ILE A 149 -12.12 11.57 -5.06
CA ILE A 149 -12.20 10.14 -4.76
C ILE A 149 -11.83 9.84 -3.31
N VAL A 150 -10.76 10.46 -2.78
CA VAL A 150 -10.32 10.22 -1.40
C VAL A 150 -11.38 10.71 -0.41
N LEU A 151 -11.89 11.94 -0.60
CA LEU A 151 -12.90 12.54 0.28
C LEU A 151 -14.23 11.79 0.24
N GLU A 152 -14.71 11.42 -0.94
CA GLU A 152 -15.93 10.61 -1.10
C GLU A 152 -15.82 9.22 -0.45
N THR A 153 -14.61 8.64 -0.47
CA THR A 153 -14.38 7.32 0.12
C THR A 153 -14.32 7.40 1.64
N ILE A 154 -13.67 8.43 2.17
CA ILE A 154 -13.40 8.57 3.60
C ILE A 154 -14.63 9.04 4.40
N ASN A 155 -15.62 9.74 3.81
CA ASN A 155 -16.88 10.19 4.46
C ASN A 155 -16.69 10.94 5.79
N THR A 156 -16.85 12.27 5.81
CA THR A 156 -16.68 13.07 7.03
C THR A 156 -17.99 13.21 7.85
N PRO A 157 -17.98 13.13 9.20
CA PRO A 157 -16.84 12.78 10.06
C PRO A 157 -16.76 11.25 10.27
N ALA A 158 -15.77 10.62 9.63
CA ALA A 158 -15.41 9.24 9.90
C ALA A 158 -14.57 9.15 11.17
N ASP A 159 -14.76 8.06 11.92
CA ASP A 159 -13.84 7.63 12.96
C ASP A 159 -12.39 7.68 12.43
N PRO A 160 -11.43 8.33 13.13
CA PRO A 160 -10.04 8.39 12.68
C PRO A 160 -9.45 7.03 12.33
N SER A 161 -9.86 5.98 13.05
CA SER A 161 -9.42 4.61 12.76
C SER A 161 -9.95 4.10 11.42
N GLU A 162 -11.19 4.44 11.08
CA GLU A 162 -11.81 4.14 9.79
C GLU A 162 -11.14 4.94 8.66
N THR A 163 -10.85 6.22 8.89
CA THR A 163 -10.09 7.05 7.95
C THR A 163 -8.73 6.43 7.63
N ILE A 164 -7.98 5.98 8.64
CA ILE A 164 -6.68 5.33 8.44
C ILE A 164 -6.83 4.05 7.60
N ARG A 165 -7.78 3.16 7.94
CA ARG A 165 -8.01 1.91 7.19
C ARG A 165 -8.38 2.16 5.73
N LYS A 166 -9.26 3.13 5.48
CA LYS A 166 -9.69 3.49 4.13
C LYS A 166 -8.57 4.14 3.32
N ALA A 167 -7.80 5.05 3.91
CA ALA A 167 -6.66 5.68 3.25
C ALA A 167 -5.59 4.65 2.84
N ILE A 168 -5.23 3.73 3.75
CA ILE A 168 -4.31 2.62 3.45
C ILE A 168 -4.86 1.73 2.34
N THR A 169 -6.16 1.45 2.37
CA THR A 169 -6.83 0.68 1.31
C THR A 169 -6.74 1.39 -0.04
N ILE A 170 -7.00 2.71 -0.09
CA ILE A 170 -6.84 3.53 -1.31
C ILE A 170 -5.41 3.43 -1.83
N ILE A 171 -4.40 3.61 -0.95
CA ILE A 171 -2.98 3.52 -1.32
C ILE A 171 -2.66 2.14 -1.90
N ALA A 172 -3.03 1.07 -1.20
CA ALA A 172 -2.75 -0.30 -1.63
C ALA A 172 -3.40 -0.64 -2.97
N VAL A 173 -4.68 -0.30 -3.15
CA VAL A 173 -5.39 -0.55 -4.41
C VAL A 173 -4.84 0.31 -5.53
N ALA A 174 -4.53 1.59 -5.27
CA ALA A 174 -3.99 2.49 -6.28
C ALA A 174 -2.62 2.02 -6.80
N LEU A 175 -1.72 1.61 -5.90
CA LEU A 175 -0.41 1.07 -6.28
C LEU A 175 -0.52 -0.29 -7.00
N THR A 176 -1.46 -1.13 -6.58
CA THR A 176 -1.75 -2.41 -7.28
C THR A 176 -2.24 -2.16 -8.71
N LEU A 177 -3.11 -1.17 -8.90
CA LEU A 177 -3.61 -0.81 -10.23
C LEU A 177 -2.52 -0.16 -11.08
N SER A 178 -1.66 0.67 -10.49
CA SER A 178 -0.60 1.35 -11.22
C SER A 178 0.49 0.37 -11.71
N LEU A 179 0.80 -0.70 -10.96
CA LEU A 179 1.66 -1.80 -11.42
C LEU A 179 1.22 -2.40 -12.77
N ASN A 180 -0.07 -2.33 -13.08
CA ASN A 180 -0.65 -2.90 -14.29
C ASN A 180 -0.78 -1.89 -15.44
N LYS A 181 -0.42 -0.61 -15.24
CA LYS A 181 -0.39 0.40 -16.29
C LYS A 181 0.90 0.28 -17.11
N LYS A 182 0.79 0.49 -18.43
CA LYS A 182 1.88 0.31 -19.41
C LYS A 182 2.17 1.60 -20.15
#